data_AF-A0A4Q5Y8A4-F1
#
_entry.id   AF-A0A4Q5Y8A4-F1
#
_cell.length_a   1.000
_cell.length_b   1.000
_cell.length_c   1.000
_cell.angle_alpha   90.00
_cell.angle_beta   90.00
_cell.angle_gamma   90.00
#
_symmetry.space_group_name_H-M   'P 1'
#
loop_
_entity.id
_entity.type
_entity.pdbx_description
1 polymer ?
#
loop_
_entity_poly.entity_id
_entity_poly.type
_entity_poly.pdbx_seq_one_letter_code
_entity_poly.pdbx_strand_id
1 'polypeptide(L)'
;MIKVEKSHLEELGFDWILDNYGFGGPSWVPGAAEWNLTGGTVGNGGNMDDIALPAGVTTRNPITSGNRSGDSAISENSIDGLLKSQAGRQAGARPPGVMGLHYLDDVNVHMLMRGLEQTKSVDVMAKPAVMTRSGQSSSISIVREFMYATE
;
A
#
# COMPACT_ATOMS: atom_id res chain seq x y z
N MET A 1 0.73 17.05 -28.54
CA MET A 1 1.06 16.73 -27.13
C MET A 1 1.93 15.49 -27.11
N ILE A 2 3.06 15.55 -26.42
CA ILE A 2 3.92 14.39 -26.16
C ILE A 2 4.03 14.31 -24.64
N LYS A 3 3.64 13.18 -24.05
CA LYS A 3 3.85 12.88 -22.63
C LYS A 3 4.62 11.57 -22.54
N VAL A 4 5.78 11.61 -21.89
CA VAL A 4 6.60 10.43 -21.58
C VAL A 4 6.80 10.44 -20.07
N GLU A 5 6.33 9.39 -19.41
CA GLU A 5 6.45 9.21 -17.97
C GLU A 5 6.80 7.75 -17.69
N LYS A 6 7.80 7.53 -16.84
CA LYS A 6 8.16 6.20 -16.34
C LYS A 6 8.23 6.27 -14.82
N SER A 7 7.46 5.44 -14.15
CA SER A 7 7.57 5.20 -12.71
C SER A 7 8.05 3.78 -12.47
N HIS A 8 8.93 3.64 -11.50
CA HIS A 8 9.51 2.37 -11.11
C HIS A 8 9.45 2.30 -9.59
N LEU A 9 8.87 1.21 -9.08
CA LEU A 9 8.64 0.95 -7.68
C LEU A 9 9.19 -0.43 -7.39
N GLU A 10 10.25 -0.48 -6.60
CA GLU A 10 10.86 -1.70 -6.10
C GLU A 10 10.92 -1.61 -4.58
N GLU A 11 10.37 -2.60 -3.91
CA GLU A 11 10.41 -2.68 -2.46
C GLU A 11 10.54 -4.13 -2.01
N LEU A 12 11.37 -4.33 -0.99
CA LEU A 12 11.43 -5.54 -0.19
C LEU A 12 11.36 -5.16 1.29
N GLY A 13 10.30 -5.63 1.95
CA GLY A 13 10.01 -5.38 3.35
C GLY A 13 9.97 -6.66 4.16
N PHE A 14 10.24 -6.54 5.46
CA PHE A 14 10.11 -7.62 6.42
C PHE A 14 9.21 -7.16 7.55
N ASP A 15 8.11 -7.86 7.71
CA ASP A 15 7.19 -7.66 8.80
C ASP A 15 7.40 -8.71 9.89
N TRP A 16 7.43 -8.27 11.15
CA TRP A 16 7.63 -9.16 12.29
C TRP A 16 6.42 -9.11 13.21
N ILE A 17 5.82 -10.26 13.46
CA ILE A 17 4.72 -10.46 14.40
C ILE A 17 5.27 -11.24 15.59
N LEU A 18 5.02 -10.71 16.78
CA LEU A 18 5.18 -11.40 18.04
C LEU A 18 3.78 -11.66 18.58
N ASP A 19 3.43 -12.92 18.80
CA ASP A 19 2.18 -13.24 19.48
C ASP A 19 2.33 -13.06 21.00
N ASN A 20 1.22 -13.19 21.72
CA ASN A 20 1.17 -12.96 23.15
C ASN A 20 2.07 -13.94 23.95
N TYR A 21 3.19 -13.44 24.48
CA TYR A 21 4.11 -14.18 25.33
C TYR A 21 4.11 -13.66 26.77
N GLY A 22 3.64 -14.52 27.70
CA GLY A 22 3.60 -14.22 29.12
C GLY A 22 4.85 -14.71 29.86
N PHE A 23 5.43 -13.86 30.73
CA PHE A 23 6.58 -14.19 31.57
C PHE A 23 6.47 -13.53 32.95
N GLY A 24 7.31 -13.94 33.90
CA GLY A 24 7.32 -13.40 35.27
C GLY A 24 6.41 -14.13 36.27
N GLY A 25 5.64 -15.13 35.85
CA GLY A 25 4.78 -15.92 36.74
C GLY A 25 3.30 -15.52 36.66
N PRO A 26 2.44 -16.10 37.52
CA PRO A 26 1.01 -15.83 37.50
C PRO A 26 0.69 -14.42 37.99
N SER A 27 -0.11 -13.70 37.21
CA SER A 27 -0.63 -12.38 37.56
C SER A 27 -1.70 -12.47 38.66
N TRP A 28 -2.01 -11.33 39.27
CA TRP A 28 -3.20 -11.14 40.12
C TRP A 28 -4.52 -11.35 39.36
N VAL A 29 -4.49 -11.35 38.02
CA VAL A 29 -5.61 -11.72 37.15
C VAL A 29 -5.52 -13.20 36.79
N PRO A 30 -6.55 -14.03 37.10
CA PRO A 30 -6.56 -15.45 36.77
C PRO A 30 -6.37 -15.68 35.27
N GLY A 31 -5.39 -16.51 34.91
CA GLY A 31 -5.07 -16.85 33.51
C GLY A 31 -4.20 -15.83 32.78
N ALA A 32 -3.73 -14.78 33.44
CA ALA A 32 -2.76 -13.84 32.88
C ALA A 32 -1.36 -14.03 33.48
N ALA A 33 -0.32 -13.70 32.71
CA ALA A 33 1.05 -13.61 33.19
C ALA A 33 1.31 -12.23 33.82
N GLU A 34 2.25 -12.16 34.77
CA GLU A 34 2.65 -10.91 35.44
C GLU A 34 3.15 -9.87 34.41
N TRP A 35 3.92 -10.34 33.43
CA TRP A 35 4.39 -9.54 32.31
C TRP A 35 3.99 -10.20 30.99
N ASN A 36 3.72 -9.36 29.99
CA ASN A 36 3.29 -9.81 28.68
C ASN A 36 4.02 -9.03 27.59
N LEU A 37 4.66 -9.75 26.68
CA LEU A 37 5.22 -9.22 25.45
C LEU A 37 4.31 -9.65 24.30
N THR A 38 3.80 -8.68 23.56
CA THR A 38 3.00 -8.91 22.35
C THR A 38 3.49 -7.96 21.26
N GLY A 39 2.91 -8.03 20.06
CA GLY A 39 3.29 -7.26 18.89
C GLY A 39 3.27 -5.73 19.06
N GLY A 40 3.48 -5.01 17.96
CA GLY A 40 3.57 -3.55 17.96
C GLY A 40 2.22 -2.83 18.02
N THR A 41 2.25 -1.52 18.25
CA THR A 41 1.09 -0.65 18.04
C THR A 41 1.06 -0.20 16.57
N VAL A 42 -0.11 -0.25 15.92
CA VAL A 42 -0.27 0.04 14.48
C VAL A 42 0.27 1.42 14.06
N GLY A 43 0.31 2.39 14.98
CA GLY A 43 0.83 3.73 14.71
C GLY A 43 0.17 4.36 13.47
N ASN A 44 0.99 4.81 12.51
CA ASN A 44 0.54 5.32 11.22
C ASN A 44 0.41 4.24 10.13
N GLY A 45 0.72 2.98 10.42
CA GLY A 45 0.58 1.86 9.48
C GLY A 45 -0.66 1.02 9.74
N GLY A 46 -1.03 0.21 8.74
CA GLY A 46 -2.20 -0.67 8.79
C GLY A 46 -1.92 -2.01 9.48
N ASN A 47 -2.98 -2.73 9.85
CA ASN A 47 -2.94 -4.11 10.33
C ASN A 47 -2.64 -5.11 9.20
N MET A 48 -2.20 -6.34 9.51
CA MET A 48 -2.07 -7.40 8.50
C MET A 48 -3.39 -8.14 8.27
N ASP A 49 -4.36 -7.45 7.67
CA ASP A 49 -5.65 -8.06 7.29
C ASP A 49 -5.60 -8.70 5.88
N ASP A 50 -4.53 -8.46 5.13
CA ASP A 50 -4.34 -8.92 3.76
C ASP A 50 -3.86 -10.37 3.63
N ILE A 51 -3.43 -10.99 4.74
CA ILE A 51 -2.83 -12.32 4.77
C ILE A 51 -3.51 -13.20 5.83
N ALA A 52 -3.70 -14.48 5.50
CA ALA A 52 -4.17 -15.46 6.45
C ALA A 52 -3.10 -15.70 7.53
N LEU A 53 -3.48 -15.53 8.79
CA LEU A 53 -2.58 -15.85 9.89
C LEU A 53 -2.36 -17.38 9.96
N PRO A 54 -1.13 -17.82 10.28
CA PRO A 54 -0.82 -19.22 10.58
C PRO A 54 -1.60 -19.70 11.82
N ALA A 55 -1.78 -21.01 11.93
CA ALA A 55 -2.43 -21.61 13.10
C ALA A 55 -1.67 -21.27 14.40
N GLY A 56 -2.38 -20.78 15.41
CA GLY A 56 -1.82 -20.44 16.71
C GLY A 56 -1.42 -18.96 16.90
N VAL A 57 -1.41 -18.14 15.83
CA VAL A 57 -1.19 -16.69 15.94
C VAL A 57 -2.53 -15.96 15.97
N THR A 58 -2.73 -15.14 16.99
CA THR A 58 -3.96 -14.33 17.15
C THR A 58 -3.72 -12.84 16.95
N THR A 59 -2.48 -12.40 17.15
CA THR A 59 -2.06 -11.01 16.97
C THR A 59 -1.82 -10.69 15.49
N ARG A 60 -2.45 -9.62 14.97
CA ARG A 60 -2.24 -9.13 13.60
C ARG A 60 -1.34 -7.91 13.51
N ASN A 61 -1.01 -7.29 14.64
CA ASN A 61 -0.25 -6.05 14.68
C ASN A 61 1.26 -6.34 14.61
N PRO A 62 1.94 -6.02 13.49
CA PRO A 62 3.38 -6.20 13.44
C PRO A 62 4.09 -5.21 14.37
N ILE A 63 5.22 -5.64 14.91
CA ILE A 63 6.20 -4.76 15.57
C ILE A 63 6.74 -3.72 14.58
N THR A 64 6.80 -4.08 13.29
CA THR A 64 7.21 -3.20 12.18
C THR A 64 6.09 -2.32 11.63
N SER A 65 4.94 -2.23 12.31
CA SER A 65 3.76 -1.56 11.74
C SER A 65 3.98 -0.09 11.41
N GLY A 66 4.87 0.60 12.12
CA GLY A 66 5.22 2.00 11.87
C GLY A 66 6.24 2.25 10.76
N ASN A 67 6.78 1.21 10.11
CA ASN A 67 7.71 1.38 9.01
C ASN A 67 6.96 1.81 7.74
N ARG A 68 7.43 2.90 7.12
CA ARG A 68 6.93 3.32 5.80
C ARG A 68 7.15 2.19 4.80
N SER A 69 6.08 1.74 4.17
CA SER A 69 6.08 0.65 3.19
C SER A 69 4.99 0.86 2.14
N GLY A 70 5.20 0.28 0.95
CA GLY A 70 4.34 0.38 -0.22
C GLY A 70 4.06 1.82 -0.63
N ASP A 71 2.79 2.14 -0.87
CA ASP A 71 2.36 3.46 -1.35
C ASP A 71 2.61 4.59 -0.33
N SER A 72 2.92 4.27 0.93
CA SER A 72 3.31 5.26 1.94
C SER A 72 4.82 5.59 1.95
N ALA A 73 5.65 4.78 1.30
CA ALA A 73 7.09 4.99 1.20
C ALA A 73 7.46 6.01 0.12
N ILE A 74 6.66 6.09 -0.96
CA ILE A 74 6.95 6.98 -2.09
C ILE A 74 5.93 8.13 -2.12
N SER A 75 6.42 9.35 -1.95
CA SER A 75 5.60 10.55 -2.17
C SER A 75 5.46 10.81 -3.67
N GLU A 76 4.22 10.87 -4.16
CA GLU A 76 3.95 11.30 -5.53
C GLU A 76 4.45 12.74 -5.75
N ASN A 77 5.29 12.95 -6.77
CA ASN A 77 5.90 14.26 -7.06
C ASN A 77 5.50 14.81 -8.44
N SER A 78 4.55 14.18 -9.14
CA SER A 78 3.95 14.73 -10.35
C SER A 78 2.62 15.41 -10.03
N ILE A 79 2.26 16.45 -10.77
CA ILE A 79 0.96 17.15 -10.60
C ILE A 79 -0.20 16.16 -10.80
N ASP A 80 -0.09 15.28 -11.79
CA ASP A 80 -1.07 14.21 -12.02
C ASP A 80 -1.09 13.18 -10.88
N GLY A 81 0.05 12.94 -10.23
CA GLY A 81 0.15 12.14 -9.00
C GLY A 81 -0.60 12.82 -7.87
N LEU A 82 -0.20 14.02 -7.46
CA LEU A 82 -0.86 14.79 -6.40
C LEU A 82 -2.37 14.94 -6.59
N LEU A 83 -2.85 15.06 -7.84
CA LEU A 83 -4.28 15.10 -8.16
C LEU A 83 -4.98 13.74 -7.95
N LYS A 84 -4.31 12.62 -8.26
CA LYS A 84 -4.79 11.25 -7.95
C LYS A 84 -4.73 10.96 -6.46
N SER A 85 -3.69 11.42 -5.78
CA SER A 85 -3.49 11.31 -4.33
C SER A 85 -4.60 12.00 -3.52
N GLN A 86 -5.24 13.04 -4.09
CA GLN A 86 -6.34 13.78 -3.47
C GLN A 86 -7.69 13.06 -3.56
N ALA A 87 -7.88 12.21 -4.57
CA ALA A 87 -9.15 11.50 -4.81
C ALA A 87 -9.36 10.26 -3.94
N GLY A 88 -8.37 9.90 -3.13
CA GLY A 88 -8.44 8.76 -2.23
C GLY A 88 -7.04 8.36 -1.85
N ARG A 89 -6.53 8.91 -0.74
CA ARG A 89 -5.41 8.31 -0.03
C ARG A 89 -5.79 6.86 0.25
N GLN A 90 -5.31 5.92 -0.56
CA GLN A 90 -5.20 4.53 -0.15
C GLN A 90 -4.21 4.56 1.02
N ALA A 91 -4.78 4.70 2.22
CA ALA A 91 -4.01 4.81 3.45
C ALA A 91 -3.20 3.52 3.59
N GLY A 92 -1.88 3.61 3.37
CA GLY A 92 -0.93 2.58 3.75
C GLY A 92 -1.18 1.21 3.13
N ALA A 93 -1.29 1.15 1.80
CA ALA A 93 -1.20 -0.14 1.11
C ALA A 93 0.20 -0.72 1.33
N ARG A 94 0.32 -1.66 2.26
CA ARG A 94 1.54 -2.46 2.45
C ARG A 94 1.80 -3.28 1.18
N PRO A 95 3.07 -3.56 0.83
CA PRO A 95 3.36 -4.50 -0.24
C PRO A 95 2.77 -5.88 0.08
N PRO A 96 2.34 -6.65 -0.94
CA PRO A 96 1.80 -7.98 -0.72
C PRO A 96 2.86 -8.92 -0.09
N GLY A 97 2.40 -9.88 0.71
CA GLY A 97 3.25 -10.91 1.31
C GLY A 97 3.73 -11.93 0.29
N VAL A 98 5.02 -12.25 0.35
CA VAL A 98 5.71 -13.18 -0.56
C VAL A 98 6.10 -14.48 0.16
N MET A 99 6.51 -14.41 1.43
CA MET A 99 6.90 -15.60 2.21
C MET A 99 6.73 -15.36 3.71
N GLY A 100 6.13 -16.32 4.42
CA GLY A 100 6.03 -16.32 5.89
C GLY A 100 6.89 -17.42 6.52
N LEU A 101 7.65 -17.09 7.56
CA LEU A 101 8.42 -18.00 8.39
C LEU A 101 7.87 -17.98 9.81
N HIS A 102 7.47 -19.15 10.29
CA HIS A 102 6.83 -19.32 11.59
C HIS A 102 7.69 -20.19 12.47
N TYR A 103 8.06 -19.69 13.65
CA TYR A 103 8.73 -20.48 14.67
C TYR A 103 7.72 -20.87 15.75
N LEU A 104 7.63 -22.17 16.03
CA LEU A 104 6.68 -22.78 16.96
C LEU A 104 7.46 -23.34 18.14
N ASP A 105 7.57 -22.55 19.19
CA ASP A 105 8.10 -22.91 20.50
C ASP A 105 7.37 -22.02 21.53
N ASP A 106 7.72 -22.04 22.81
CA ASP A 106 7.05 -21.26 23.88
C ASP A 106 6.75 -19.77 23.55
N VAL A 107 7.43 -19.19 22.55
CA VAL A 107 7.11 -17.89 21.92
C VAL A 107 6.78 -18.10 20.43
N ASN A 108 5.55 -17.75 20.02
CA ASN A 108 5.19 -17.72 18.59
C ASN A 108 5.71 -16.41 17.95
N VAL A 109 6.76 -16.53 17.12
CA VAL A 109 7.30 -15.43 16.31
C VAL A 109 7.08 -15.75 14.83
N HIS A 110 6.51 -14.79 14.10
CA HIS A 110 6.28 -14.91 12.66
C HIS A 110 6.96 -13.74 11.93
N MET A 111 7.81 -14.09 10.97
CA MET A 111 8.41 -13.16 10.02
C MET A 111 7.71 -13.30 8.67
N LEU A 112 7.26 -12.19 8.10
CA LEU A 112 6.66 -12.13 6.78
C LEU A 112 7.51 -11.24 5.87
N MET A 113 8.06 -11.82 4.81
CA MET A 113 8.70 -11.10 3.71
C MET A 113 7.61 -10.59 2.76
N ARG A 114 7.68 -9.29 2.44
CA ARG A 114 6.78 -8.59 1.52
C ARG A 114 7.59 -7.96 0.40
N GLY A 115 7.06 -7.93 -0.80
CA GLY A 115 7.78 -7.38 -1.95
C GLY A 115 6.85 -6.82 -3.01
N LEU A 116 7.31 -5.78 -3.69
CA LEU A 116 6.61 -5.15 -4.80
C LEU A 116 7.62 -4.72 -5.85
N GLU A 117 7.45 -5.21 -7.08
CA GLU A 117 8.18 -4.73 -8.26
C GLU A 117 7.16 -4.29 -9.30
N GLN A 118 7.05 -2.99 -9.52
CA GLN A 118 6.11 -2.41 -10.46
C GLN A 118 6.81 -1.38 -11.33
N THR A 119 6.80 -1.63 -12.64
CA THR A 119 7.24 -0.67 -13.64
C THR A 119 6.04 -0.21 -14.46
N LYS A 120 5.76 1.10 -14.45
CA LYS A 120 4.70 1.71 -15.26
C LYS A 120 5.32 2.71 -16.20
N SER A 121 5.01 2.56 -17.48
CA SER A 121 5.45 3.48 -18.53
C SER A 121 4.23 4.01 -19.28
N VAL A 122 4.21 5.31 -19.52
CA VAL A 122 3.16 5.99 -20.27
C VAL A 122 3.83 6.79 -21.38
N ASP A 123 3.47 6.47 -22.62
CA ASP A 123 3.81 7.25 -23.81
C ASP A 123 2.52 7.65 -24.52
N VAL A 124 2.30 8.96 -24.64
CA VAL A 124 1.12 9.51 -25.32
C VAL A 124 1.58 10.55 -26.33
N MET A 125 1.30 10.30 -27.61
CA MET A 125 1.50 11.24 -28.70
C MET A 125 0.17 11.60 -29.35
N ALA A 126 -0.16 12.89 -29.37
CA ALA A 126 -1.30 13.43 -30.10
C ALA A 126 -0.84 14.56 -31.04
N LYS A 127 -1.08 14.39 -32.35
CA LYS A 127 -0.79 15.39 -33.40
C LYS A 127 -2.06 15.67 -34.22
N PRO A 128 -2.98 16.53 -33.74
CA PRO A 128 -4.11 16.96 -34.55
C PRO A 128 -3.62 17.87 -35.68
N ALA A 129 -4.19 17.72 -36.88
CA ALA A 129 -3.94 18.61 -38.02
C ALA A 129 -5.24 18.81 -38.81
N VAL A 130 -5.50 20.04 -39.25
CA VAL A 130 -6.67 20.39 -40.06
C VAL A 130 -6.25 21.26 -41.23
N MET A 131 -6.87 21.05 -42.39
CA MET A 131 -6.65 21.85 -43.60
C MET A 131 -7.96 22.54 -43.95
N THR A 132 -7.92 23.86 -44.23
CA THR A 132 -9.13 24.66 -44.48
C THR A 132 -8.96 25.50 -45.74
N ARG A 133 -10.08 25.81 -46.41
CA ARG A 133 -10.10 26.77 -47.52
C ARG A 133 -10.07 28.19 -46.97
N SER A 134 -9.46 29.12 -47.73
CA SER A 134 -9.55 30.55 -47.44
C SER A 134 -11.00 31.00 -47.25
N GLY A 135 -11.30 31.63 -46.12
CA GLY A 135 -12.63 32.11 -45.76
C GLY A 135 -13.54 31.11 -45.03
N GLN A 136 -13.09 29.88 -44.74
CA GLN A 136 -13.84 28.92 -43.93
C GLN A 136 -13.25 28.75 -42.53
N SER A 137 -14.13 28.86 -41.52
CA SER A 137 -13.82 28.44 -40.15
C SER A 137 -13.70 26.91 -40.08
N SER A 138 -12.72 26.42 -39.32
CA SER A 138 -12.56 25.00 -39.05
C SER A 138 -12.15 24.79 -37.60
N SER A 139 -12.75 23.80 -36.96
CA SER A 139 -12.41 23.36 -35.61
C SER A 139 -12.08 21.87 -35.63
N ILE A 140 -11.07 21.48 -34.85
CA ILE A 140 -10.72 20.10 -34.60
C ILE A 140 -10.81 19.85 -33.09
N SER A 141 -11.65 18.92 -32.68
CA SER A 141 -11.79 18.49 -31.29
C SER A 141 -11.60 16.98 -31.21
N ILE A 142 -10.83 16.54 -30.22
CA ILE A 142 -10.66 15.13 -29.87
C ILE A 142 -11.12 15.03 -28.42
N VAL A 143 -12.38 14.68 -28.22
CA VAL A 143 -13.03 14.66 -26.90
C VAL A 143 -13.84 13.37 -26.73
N ARG A 144 -14.01 12.95 -25.48
CA ARG A 144 -14.97 11.93 -25.08
C ARG A 144 -16.08 12.60 -24.27
N GLU A 145 -17.32 12.36 -24.66
CA GLU A 145 -18.49 12.86 -23.95
C GLU A 145 -18.92 11.87 -22.87
N PHE A 146 -19.28 12.38 -21.69
CA PHE A 146 -19.87 11.62 -20.60
C PHE A 146 -21.14 12.34 -20.16
N MET A 147 -22.23 11.59 -19.96
CA MET A 147 -23.46 12.14 -19.39
C MET A 147 -23.18 12.56 -17.94
N TYR A 148 -23.44 13.82 -17.60
CA TYR A 148 -23.45 14.28 -16.22
C TYR A 148 -24.91 14.35 -15.74
N ALA A 149 -25.14 13.97 -14.48
CA ALA A 149 -26.46 14.08 -13.89
C ALA A 149 -26.85 15.57 -13.86
N THR A 150 -27.89 15.91 -14.60
CA THR A 150 -28.69 17.12 -14.37
C THR A 150 -29.76 16.76 -13.35
N GLU A 151 -30.17 17.74 -12.54
CA GLU A 151 -31.17 17.63 -11.46
C GLU A 151 -32.32 16.63 -11.73
#